data_AF-M0IQ74-F1
#
_entry.id   AF-M0IQ74-F1
#
_cell.length_a   1.000
_cell.length_b   1.000
_cell.length_c   1.000
_cell.angle_alpha   90.00
_cell.angle_beta   90.00
_cell.angle_gamma   90.00
#
_symmetry.space_group_name_H-M   'P 1'
#
loop_
_entity.id
_entity.type
_entity.pdbx_description
1 polymer ?
#
loop_
_entity_poly.entity_id
_entity_poly.type
_entity_poly.pdbx_seq_one_letter_code
_entity_poly.pdbx_strand_id
1 'polypeptide(L)'
;MRYGLVASNPSIPRSVSLLGPIHHLECASRVTPNEAVFTTCTRRETVTSLSAHHVGITVRNLEPMVEFYRDVLGFSVIDRFEVGGEAFAAAVDVADATGRFAHLDAGDVRVELVEYNPVGDDRPDSTLNQPGATHLGLSVPDVDAVIDEFPPGVETLSEPRTTASGTRIVFVRDPEGNLVELLDA
;
A
#
# COMPACT_ATOMS: atom_id res chain seq x y z
N MET A 1 22.29 -2.02 -18.47
CA MET A 1 22.98 -1.08 -19.39
C MET A 1 24.47 -1.07 -19.04
N ARG A 2 25.37 -1.35 -19.99
CA ARG A 2 26.83 -1.31 -19.78
C ARG A 2 27.33 0.11 -20.00
N TYR A 3 27.81 0.78 -18.96
CA TYR A 3 28.59 2.00 -19.11
C TYR A 3 30.08 1.63 -19.11
N GLY A 4 30.76 1.88 -20.23
CA GLY A 4 32.22 1.81 -20.32
C GLY A 4 32.82 3.17 -20.01
N LEU A 5 33.73 3.25 -19.04
CA LEU A 5 34.57 4.42 -18.82
C LEU A 5 36.02 4.07 -19.18
N VAL A 6 36.60 4.85 -20.08
CA VAL A 6 38.04 4.79 -20.41
C VAL A 6 38.79 5.51 -19.29
N ALA A 7 39.67 4.80 -18.58
CA ALA A 7 40.52 5.39 -17.56
C ALA A 7 41.80 5.94 -18.20
N SER A 8 42.07 7.23 -18.01
CA SER A 8 43.38 7.82 -18.20
C SER A 8 43.97 8.23 -16.84
N ASN A 9 45.19 7.74 -16.57
CA ASN A 9 46.13 8.07 -15.49
C ASN A 9 46.13 7.14 -14.24
N PRO A 10 47.24 6.43 -13.91
CA PRO A 10 47.22 5.28 -13.00
C PRO A 10 47.66 5.52 -11.54
N SER A 11 47.60 6.75 -10.99
CA SER A 11 48.25 7.04 -9.69
C SER A 11 47.35 7.53 -8.54
N ILE A 12 46.03 7.33 -8.56
CA ILE A 12 45.16 7.66 -7.41
C ILE A 12 44.01 6.63 -7.29
N PRO A 13 43.85 5.90 -6.15
CA PRO A 13 42.63 5.13 -5.91
C PRO A 13 41.49 6.11 -5.64
N ARG A 14 40.67 6.39 -6.65
CA ARG A 14 39.43 7.15 -6.47
C ARG A 14 38.32 6.17 -6.10
N SER A 15 37.83 6.24 -4.87
CA SER A 15 36.51 5.71 -4.54
C SER A 15 35.48 6.46 -5.39
N VAL A 16 34.87 5.78 -6.35
CA VAL A 16 33.76 6.35 -7.14
C VAL A 16 32.47 6.05 -6.36
N SER A 17 31.99 7.05 -5.63
CA SER A 17 30.66 7.00 -5.02
C SER A 17 29.63 7.40 -6.07
N LEU A 18 28.86 6.45 -6.58
CA LEU A 18 27.65 6.74 -7.36
C LEU A 18 26.53 7.02 -6.36
N LEU A 19 26.32 8.29 -6.03
CA LEU A 19 25.22 8.75 -5.17
C LEU A 19 23.94 8.85 -6.00
N GLY A 20 23.09 7.82 -5.91
CA GLY A 20 21.66 7.91 -6.18
C GLY A 20 20.89 7.86 -4.85
N PRO A 21 19.68 8.45 -4.75
CA PRO A 21 19.07 8.83 -3.47
C PRO A 21 18.72 7.69 -2.49
N ILE A 22 18.89 6.41 -2.84
CA ILE A 22 18.46 5.29 -1.98
C ILE A 22 19.49 4.14 -1.90
N HIS A 23 20.62 4.17 -2.62
CA HIS A 23 21.51 3.00 -2.68
C HIS A 23 22.98 3.33 -2.43
N HIS A 24 23.47 2.98 -1.25
CA HIS A 24 24.90 2.91 -0.97
C HIS A 24 25.44 1.57 -1.50
N LEU A 25 26.18 1.60 -2.60
CA LEU A 25 27.01 0.47 -3.02
C LEU A 25 28.38 0.59 -2.34
N GLU A 26 28.75 -0.43 -1.57
CA GLU A 26 30.14 -0.60 -1.13
C GLU A 26 30.86 -1.49 -2.13
N CYS A 27 31.86 -0.92 -2.77
CA CYS A 27 32.66 -1.60 -3.77
C CYS A 27 34.07 -1.81 -3.22
N ALA A 28 34.47 -3.07 -3.05
CA ALA A 28 35.84 -3.44 -2.74
C ALA A 28 36.55 -3.81 -4.03
N SER A 29 37.66 -3.14 -4.33
CA SER A 29 38.55 -3.47 -5.44
C SER A 29 39.77 -4.24 -4.91
N ARG A 30 40.15 -5.32 -5.61
CA ARG A 30 41.42 -6.01 -5.40
C ARG A 30 42.23 -5.95 -6.68
N VAL A 31 43.52 -5.62 -6.54
CA VAL A 31 44.50 -5.64 -7.63
C VAL A 31 45.28 -6.94 -7.54
N THR A 32 45.30 -7.70 -8.63
CA THR A 32 46.15 -8.90 -8.74
C THR A 32 47.51 -8.52 -9.34
N PRO A 33 48.57 -9.35 -9.17
CA PRO A 33 49.92 -9.04 -9.67
C PRO A 33 50.03 -8.82 -11.18
N ASN A 34 49.00 -9.21 -11.96
CA ASN A 34 48.92 -9.06 -13.41
C ASN A 34 47.99 -7.91 -13.86
N GLU A 35 47.86 -6.85 -13.06
CA GLU A 35 47.13 -5.59 -13.32
C GLU A 35 45.60 -5.69 -13.54
N ALA A 36 44.99 -6.86 -13.44
CA ALA A 36 43.53 -6.97 -13.47
C ALA A 36 42.93 -6.44 -12.15
N VAL A 37 42.07 -5.41 -12.26
CA VAL A 37 41.27 -4.87 -11.16
C VAL A 37 39.91 -5.56 -11.16
N PHE A 38 39.62 -6.33 -10.12
CA PHE A 38 38.29 -6.89 -9.89
C PHE A 38 37.58 -6.05 -8.82
N THR A 39 36.45 -5.47 -9.20
CA THR A 39 35.59 -4.73 -8.28
C THR A 39 34.38 -5.59 -7.96
N THR A 40 34.22 -5.94 -6.69
CA THR A 40 33.03 -6.61 -6.19
C THR A 40 32.22 -5.58 -5.43
N CYS A 41 31.03 -5.26 -5.91
CA CYS A 41 30.10 -4.37 -5.21
C CYS A 41 29.01 -5.23 -4.57
N THR A 42 28.89 -5.15 -3.26
CA THR A 42 27.76 -5.73 -2.53
C THR A 42 26.78 -4.62 -2.21
N ARG A 43 25.51 -4.81 -2.58
CA ARG A 43 24.42 -3.93 -2.16
C ARG A 43 24.28 -4.10 -0.65
N ARG A 44 24.63 -3.07 0.13
CA ARG A 44 24.19 -3.01 1.53
C ARG A 44 22.69 -2.75 1.48
N GLU A 45 21.88 -3.72 1.92
CA GLU A 45 20.51 -3.42 2.30
C GLU A 45 20.59 -2.49 3.51
N THR A 46 20.36 -1.21 3.28
CA THR A 46 20.25 -0.24 4.36
C THR A 46 18.99 -0.54 5.15
N VAL A 47 19.03 -0.35 6.48
CA VAL A 47 17.92 -0.48 7.45
C VAL A 47 16.77 0.53 7.18
N THR A 48 16.71 1.09 5.97
CA THR A 48 15.90 2.23 5.53
C THR A 48 15.10 1.93 4.25
N SER A 49 14.98 0.68 3.82
CA SER A 49 14.03 0.33 2.75
C SER A 49 12.62 0.22 3.33
N LEU A 50 11.76 1.19 2.98
CA LEU A 50 10.33 1.14 3.26
C LEU A 50 9.60 0.51 2.07
N SER A 51 8.62 -0.34 2.35
CA SER A 51 7.68 -0.89 1.37
C SER A 51 6.26 -0.76 1.90
N ALA A 52 5.29 -0.56 1.01
CA ALA A 52 3.89 -0.62 1.39
C ALA A 52 3.57 -2.00 1.99
N HIS A 53 2.84 -2.02 3.10
CA HIS A 53 2.41 -3.26 3.74
C HIS A 53 0.90 -3.45 3.63
N HIS A 54 0.12 -2.42 3.93
CA HIS A 54 -1.34 -2.45 3.92
C HIS A 54 -1.93 -1.03 3.93
N VAL A 55 -3.22 -0.94 3.64
CA VAL A 55 -4.08 0.22 3.91
C VAL A 55 -5.06 -0.18 5.02
N GLY A 56 -5.06 0.57 6.12
CA GLY A 56 -5.94 0.32 7.28
C GLY A 56 -7.24 1.10 7.19
N ILE A 57 -8.36 0.43 7.46
CA ILE A 57 -9.70 1.00 7.55
C ILE A 57 -10.29 0.59 8.90
N THR A 58 -10.46 1.57 9.78
CA THR A 58 -11.14 1.36 11.06
C THR A 58 -12.64 1.30 10.83
N VAL A 59 -13.29 0.26 11.34
CA VAL A 59 -14.71 -0.01 11.18
C VAL A 59 -15.37 -0.23 12.53
N ARG A 60 -16.68 0.00 12.62
CA ARG A 60 -17.47 -0.21 13.83
C ARG A 60 -17.82 -1.68 14.03
N ASN A 61 -18.01 -2.42 12.95
CA ASN A 61 -18.31 -3.85 13.01
C ASN A 61 -17.54 -4.61 11.93
N LEU A 62 -16.65 -5.50 12.35
CA LEU A 62 -15.77 -6.20 11.42
C LEU A 62 -16.53 -7.13 10.45
N GLU A 63 -17.58 -7.79 10.91
CA GLU A 63 -18.26 -8.84 10.15
C GLU A 63 -18.92 -8.35 8.85
N PRO A 64 -19.85 -7.36 8.88
CA PRO A 64 -20.47 -6.84 7.66
C PRO A 64 -19.46 -6.25 6.67
N MET A 65 -18.37 -5.72 7.20
CA MET A 65 -17.31 -5.13 6.39
C MET A 65 -16.52 -6.22 5.66
N VAL A 66 -16.10 -7.28 6.36
CA VAL A 66 -15.43 -8.40 5.68
C VAL A 66 -16.35 -9.04 4.64
N GLU A 67 -17.65 -9.17 4.91
CA GLU A 67 -18.63 -9.66 3.93
C GLU A 67 -18.67 -8.77 2.69
N PHE A 68 -18.76 -7.45 2.84
CA PHE A 68 -18.75 -6.53 1.71
C PHE A 68 -17.46 -6.63 0.88
N TYR A 69 -16.28 -6.49 1.50
CA TYR A 69 -15.02 -6.52 0.75
C TYR A 69 -14.75 -7.89 0.10
N ARG A 70 -15.21 -8.99 0.70
CA ARG A 70 -15.08 -10.34 0.14
C ARG A 70 -16.10 -10.62 -0.97
N ASP A 71 -17.38 -10.40 -0.70
CA ASP A 71 -18.47 -10.89 -1.55
C ASP A 71 -18.85 -9.89 -2.64
N VAL A 72 -18.68 -8.58 -2.40
CA VAL A 72 -18.97 -7.52 -3.38
C VAL A 72 -17.71 -7.16 -4.17
N LEU A 73 -16.58 -6.94 -3.50
CA LEU A 73 -15.33 -6.55 -4.16
C LEU A 73 -14.42 -7.74 -4.53
N GLY A 74 -14.79 -8.96 -4.13
CA GLY A 74 -14.10 -10.18 -4.54
C GLY A 74 -12.77 -10.44 -3.82
N PHE A 75 -12.48 -9.74 -2.72
CA PHE A 75 -11.20 -9.92 -2.02
C PHE A 75 -11.13 -11.25 -1.26
N SER A 76 -9.94 -11.82 -1.19
CA SER A 76 -9.70 -13.02 -0.40
C SER A 76 -9.29 -12.65 1.02
N VAL A 77 -9.88 -13.30 2.04
CA VAL A 77 -9.44 -13.12 3.43
C VAL A 77 -8.13 -13.87 3.63
N ILE A 78 -7.06 -13.14 3.94
CA ILE A 78 -5.72 -13.66 4.21
C ILE A 78 -5.62 -14.16 5.66
N ASP A 79 -6.07 -13.35 6.61
CA ASP A 79 -5.95 -13.65 8.03
C ASP A 79 -7.03 -12.95 8.85
N ARG A 80 -7.29 -13.50 10.05
CA ARG A 80 -8.14 -12.91 11.08
C ARG A 80 -7.53 -13.15 12.45
N PHE A 81 -7.39 -12.09 13.23
CA PHE A 81 -6.73 -12.17 14.53
C PHE A 81 -7.21 -11.08 15.48
N GLU A 82 -6.91 -11.25 16.77
CA GLU A 82 -7.19 -10.26 17.81
C GLU A 82 -5.89 -9.84 18.48
N VAL A 83 -5.75 -8.54 18.77
CA VAL A 83 -4.58 -7.98 19.46
C VAL A 83 -5.05 -7.14 20.63
N GLY A 84 -4.31 -7.20 21.74
CA GLY A 84 -4.58 -6.40 22.92
C GLY A 84 -3.37 -6.37 23.87
N GLY A 85 -3.60 -5.83 25.07
CA GLY A 85 -2.59 -5.74 26.13
C GLY A 85 -1.81 -4.43 26.11
N GLU A 86 -1.02 -4.20 27.17
CA GLU A 86 -0.39 -2.90 27.47
C GLU A 86 0.49 -2.39 26.31
N ALA A 87 1.27 -3.27 25.68
CA ALA A 87 2.13 -2.88 24.56
C ALA A 87 1.32 -2.41 23.33
N PHE A 88 0.19 -3.05 23.05
CA PHE A 88 -0.69 -2.66 21.94
C PHE A 88 -1.41 -1.35 22.25
N ALA A 89 -2.02 -1.25 23.43
CA ALA A 89 -2.69 -0.04 23.91
C ALA A 89 -1.76 1.19 23.88
N ALA A 90 -0.51 1.01 24.31
CA ALA A 90 0.52 2.06 24.24
C ALA A 90 0.93 2.40 22.80
N ALA A 91 0.99 1.40 21.90
CA ALA A 91 1.40 1.63 20.51
C ALA A 91 0.35 2.39 19.68
N VAL A 92 -0.94 2.14 19.94
CA VAL A 92 -2.05 2.82 19.24
C VAL A 92 -2.55 4.08 19.96
N ASP A 93 -2.00 4.38 21.14
CA ASP A 93 -2.37 5.51 22.01
C ASP A 93 -3.87 5.53 22.39
N VAL A 94 -4.40 4.34 22.69
CA VAL A 94 -5.78 4.17 23.18
C VAL A 94 -5.74 3.31 24.43
N ALA A 95 -6.26 3.86 25.54
CA ALA A 95 -6.26 3.18 26.84
C ALA A 95 -7.05 1.86 26.76
N ASP A 96 -6.46 0.80 27.30
CA ASP A 96 -7.03 -0.55 27.36
C ASP A 96 -7.46 -1.13 26.00
N ALA A 97 -6.85 -0.65 24.91
CA ALA A 97 -7.25 -1.05 23.57
C ALA A 97 -7.11 -2.55 23.31
N THR A 98 -8.13 -3.06 22.65
CA THR A 98 -8.16 -4.35 21.97
C THR A 98 -8.63 -4.10 20.53
N GLY A 99 -8.21 -4.94 19.59
CA GLY A 99 -8.62 -4.83 18.20
C GLY A 99 -8.87 -6.21 17.59
N ARG A 100 -9.94 -6.33 16.82
CA ARG A 100 -10.24 -7.47 15.95
C ARG A 100 -9.88 -7.07 14.53
N PHE A 101 -9.10 -7.90 13.84
CA PHE A 101 -8.51 -7.57 12.55
C PHE A 101 -8.92 -8.60 11.50
N ALA A 102 -9.09 -8.13 10.27
CA ALA A 102 -9.11 -8.97 9.08
C ALA A 102 -8.18 -8.38 8.02
N HIS A 103 -7.26 -9.20 7.52
CA HIS A 103 -6.43 -8.87 6.36
C HIS A 103 -7.06 -9.45 5.11
N LEU A 104 -7.24 -8.62 4.09
CA LEU A 104 -7.78 -9.02 2.80
C LEU A 104 -6.78 -8.72 1.68
N ASP A 105 -6.74 -9.62 0.71
CA ASP A 105 -5.93 -9.52 -0.50
C ASP A 105 -6.66 -8.74 -1.58
N ALA A 106 -6.12 -7.58 -1.95
CA ALA A 106 -6.56 -6.77 -3.08
C ALA A 106 -5.49 -6.74 -4.19
N GLY A 107 -4.68 -7.79 -4.31
CA GLY A 107 -3.60 -7.92 -5.28
C GLY A 107 -2.31 -7.31 -4.75
N ASP A 108 -1.90 -6.17 -5.33
CA ASP A 108 -0.63 -5.51 -4.95
C ASP A 108 -0.71 -4.81 -3.58
N VAL A 109 -1.91 -4.65 -3.03
CA VAL A 109 -2.14 -4.03 -1.73
C VAL A 109 -2.96 -4.95 -0.82
N ARG A 110 -2.60 -4.96 0.45
CA ARG A 110 -3.40 -5.58 1.51
C ARG A 110 -4.35 -4.55 2.10
N VAL A 111 -5.61 -4.91 2.29
CA VAL A 111 -6.57 -4.12 3.08
C VAL A 111 -6.66 -4.70 4.48
N GLU A 112 -6.45 -3.88 5.50
CA GLU A 112 -6.65 -4.23 6.91
C GLU A 112 -7.93 -3.57 7.39
N LEU A 113 -8.92 -4.39 7.75
CA LEU A 113 -10.10 -3.93 8.47
C LEU A 113 -9.85 -4.13 9.97
N VAL A 114 -10.11 -3.11 10.77
CA VAL A 114 -9.94 -3.18 12.23
C VAL A 114 -11.15 -2.64 12.98
N GLU A 115 -11.68 -3.46 13.89
CA GLU A 115 -12.69 -3.07 14.87
C GLU A 115 -12.01 -2.92 16.23
N TYR A 116 -11.98 -1.71 16.77
CA TYR A 116 -11.39 -1.41 18.08
C TYR A 116 -12.42 -1.54 19.21
N ASN A 117 -11.94 -1.96 20.38
CA ASN A 117 -12.64 -1.84 21.65
C ASN A 117 -11.68 -1.27 22.73
N PRO A 118 -12.00 -0.13 23.37
CA PRO A 118 -13.21 0.66 23.19
C PRO A 118 -13.30 1.30 21.80
N VAL A 119 -14.53 1.40 21.28
CA VAL A 119 -14.81 2.10 20.01
C VAL A 119 -14.62 3.61 20.22
N GLY A 120 -14.04 4.28 19.23
CA GLY A 120 -13.93 5.74 19.22
C GLY A 120 -15.22 6.42 18.77
N ASP A 121 -15.22 7.76 18.77
CA ASP A 121 -16.33 8.53 18.21
C ASP A 121 -16.46 8.33 16.69
N ASP A 122 -17.70 8.34 16.19
CA ASP A 122 -17.96 8.31 14.77
C ASP A 122 -17.29 9.49 14.07
N ARG A 123 -16.62 9.20 12.95
CA ARG A 123 -16.14 10.26 12.05
C ARG A 123 -17.34 10.85 11.30
N PRO A 124 -17.35 12.16 11.04
CA PRO A 124 -18.35 12.72 10.13
C PRO A 124 -18.19 12.10 8.74
N ASP A 125 -19.29 11.94 8.02
CA ASP A 125 -19.28 11.44 6.63
C ASP A 125 -18.26 12.23 5.80
N SER A 126 -17.29 11.51 5.24
CA SER A 126 -16.26 12.15 4.42
C SER A 126 -16.79 12.47 3.04
N THR A 127 -16.52 13.69 2.56
CA THR A 127 -16.70 14.06 1.15
C THR A 127 -15.36 14.02 0.41
N LEU A 128 -15.37 13.65 -0.87
CA LEU A 128 -14.14 13.46 -1.67
C LEU A 128 -13.19 14.68 -1.68
N ASN A 129 -13.73 15.89 -1.51
CA ASN A 129 -12.98 17.14 -1.51
C ASN A 129 -12.45 17.57 -0.13
N GLN A 130 -12.62 16.75 0.91
CA GLN A 130 -12.02 17.00 2.22
C GLN A 130 -10.55 16.54 2.24
N PRO A 131 -9.61 17.35 2.76
CA PRO A 131 -8.22 16.93 2.91
C PRO A 131 -8.07 15.73 3.86
N GLY A 132 -7.40 14.67 3.41
CA GLY A 132 -7.12 13.48 4.20
C GLY A 132 -6.96 12.22 3.34
N ALA A 133 -6.83 11.07 4.00
CA ALA A 133 -7.02 9.77 3.37
C ALA A 133 -8.53 9.54 3.21
N THR A 134 -9.03 9.63 1.98
CA THR A 134 -10.47 9.74 1.73
C THR A 134 -11.06 8.50 1.06
N HIS A 135 -10.29 7.77 0.26
CA HIS A 135 -10.76 6.57 -0.43
C HIS A 135 -9.62 5.58 -0.70
N LEU A 136 -10.00 4.33 -0.92
CA LEU A 136 -9.16 3.27 -1.51
C LEU A 136 -9.40 3.23 -3.01
N GLY A 137 -8.36 3.39 -3.84
CA GLY A 137 -8.47 3.28 -5.29
C GLY A 137 -8.06 1.91 -5.81
N LEU A 138 -8.88 1.32 -6.68
CA LEU A 138 -8.71 -0.02 -7.23
C LEU A 138 -8.84 -0.01 -8.75
N SER A 139 -7.87 -0.62 -9.42
CA SER A 139 -7.92 -0.83 -10.86
C SER A 139 -8.80 -2.02 -11.21
N VAL A 140 -9.67 -1.84 -12.20
CA VAL A 140 -10.50 -2.90 -12.77
C VAL A 140 -10.37 -2.89 -14.29
N PRO A 141 -10.56 -4.03 -14.97
CA PRO A 141 -10.47 -4.08 -16.43
C PRO A 141 -11.64 -3.37 -17.14
N ASP A 142 -12.81 -3.29 -16.49
CA ASP A 142 -14.01 -2.64 -17.00
C ASP A 142 -14.92 -2.26 -15.82
N VAL A 143 -15.02 -0.96 -15.53
CA VAL A 143 -15.85 -0.43 -14.44
C VAL A 143 -17.34 -0.72 -14.65
N ASP A 144 -17.85 -0.64 -15.89
CA ASP A 144 -19.28 -0.85 -16.15
C ASP A 144 -19.65 -2.32 -15.89
N ALA A 145 -18.83 -3.26 -16.36
CA ALA A 145 -19.05 -4.69 -16.13
C ALA A 145 -19.01 -5.06 -14.64
N VAL A 146 -18.07 -4.50 -13.87
CA VAL A 146 -17.99 -4.76 -12.42
C VAL A 146 -19.23 -4.24 -11.69
N ILE A 147 -19.71 -3.04 -12.03
CA ILE A 147 -20.90 -2.46 -11.40
C ILE A 147 -22.16 -3.25 -11.74
N ASP A 148 -22.27 -3.79 -12.96
CA ASP A 148 -23.39 -4.65 -13.37
C ASP A 148 -23.44 -5.98 -12.59
N GLU A 149 -22.31 -6.44 -12.05
CA GLU A 149 -22.23 -7.65 -11.23
C GLU A 149 -22.56 -7.41 -9.74
N PHE A 150 -22.61 -6.15 -9.30
CA PHE A 150 -22.87 -5.83 -7.90
C PHE A 150 -24.30 -6.19 -7.46
N PRO A 151 -24.48 -6.66 -6.22
CA PRO A 151 -25.81 -6.90 -5.69
C PRO A 151 -26.60 -5.59 -5.59
N PRO A 152 -27.95 -5.65 -5.70
CA PRO A 152 -28.79 -4.47 -5.56
C PRO A 152 -28.61 -3.85 -4.17
N GLY A 153 -28.48 -2.53 -4.12
CA GLY A 153 -28.36 -1.77 -2.88
C GLY A 153 -26.93 -1.36 -2.51
N VAL A 154 -25.92 -1.75 -3.29
CA VAL A 154 -24.59 -1.14 -3.20
C VAL A 154 -24.69 0.33 -3.64
N GLU A 155 -24.36 1.25 -2.74
CA GLU A 155 -24.47 2.69 -3.00
C GLU A 155 -23.25 3.19 -3.78
N THR A 156 -23.50 3.96 -4.83
CA THR A 156 -22.49 4.69 -5.59
C THR A 156 -22.71 6.19 -5.48
N LEU A 157 -21.65 6.99 -5.44
CA LEU A 157 -21.79 8.46 -5.42
C LEU A 157 -22.40 9.01 -6.72
N SER A 158 -22.19 8.31 -7.82
CA SER A 158 -22.78 8.61 -9.13
C SER A 158 -22.88 7.33 -9.94
N GLU A 159 -23.64 7.35 -11.04
CA GLU A 159 -23.40 6.41 -12.13
C GLU A 159 -21.94 6.50 -12.56
N PRO A 160 -21.33 5.42 -13.09
CA PRO A 160 -19.97 5.50 -13.56
C PRO A 160 -19.81 6.65 -14.57
N ARG A 161 -18.70 7.41 -14.50
CA ARG A 161 -18.37 8.51 -15.43
C ARG A 161 -17.03 8.32 -16.14
N THR A 162 -16.90 8.84 -17.37
CA THR A 162 -15.60 9.02 -18.03
C THR A 162 -15.09 10.42 -17.77
N THR A 163 -13.86 10.52 -17.24
CA THR A 163 -13.19 11.79 -16.97
C THR A 163 -12.58 12.40 -18.24
N ALA A 164 -12.11 13.64 -18.15
CA ALA A 164 -11.44 14.30 -19.27
C ALA A 164 -10.12 13.62 -19.70
N SER A 165 -9.49 12.81 -18.84
CA SER A 165 -8.34 11.99 -19.21
C SER A 165 -8.71 10.74 -20.01
N GLY A 166 -10.01 10.44 -20.16
CA GLY A 166 -10.51 9.22 -20.77
C GLY A 166 -10.67 8.05 -19.80
N THR A 167 -10.29 8.21 -18.53
CA THR A 167 -10.44 7.16 -17.51
C THR A 167 -11.90 7.03 -17.10
N ARG A 168 -12.44 5.82 -17.17
CA ARG A 168 -13.75 5.43 -16.64
C ARG A 168 -13.62 5.22 -15.13
N ILE A 169 -14.47 5.87 -14.32
CA ILE A 169 -14.43 5.79 -12.85
C ILE A 169 -15.82 5.68 -12.23
N VAL A 170 -15.88 5.15 -11.01
CA VAL A 170 -17.03 5.22 -10.11
C VAL A 170 -16.56 5.15 -8.65
N PHE A 171 -17.28 5.80 -7.74
CA PHE A 171 -17.05 5.68 -6.30
C PHE A 171 -18.19 4.91 -5.66
N VAL A 172 -17.83 3.88 -4.89
CA VAL A 172 -18.71 2.98 -4.18
C VAL A 172 -18.60 3.25 -2.68
N ARG A 173 -19.70 3.11 -1.94
CA ARG A 173 -19.70 3.10 -0.48
C ARG A 173 -19.78 1.69 0.05
N ASP A 174 -18.94 1.39 1.02
CA ASP A 174 -19.12 0.22 1.86
C ASP A 174 -20.26 0.43 2.89
N PRO A 175 -20.68 -0.61 3.65
CA PRO A 175 -21.79 -0.51 4.60
C PRO A 175 -21.63 0.56 5.69
N GLU A 176 -20.41 1.02 5.94
CA GLU A 176 -20.10 2.08 6.89
C GLU A 176 -19.80 3.43 6.24
N GLY A 177 -19.95 3.52 4.91
CA GLY A 177 -19.85 4.75 4.16
C GLY A 177 -18.43 5.10 3.70
N ASN A 178 -17.42 4.24 3.93
CA ASN A 178 -16.09 4.49 3.40
C ASN A 178 -16.10 4.39 1.87
N LEU A 179 -15.27 5.21 1.23
CA LEU A 179 -15.26 5.35 -0.21
C LEU A 179 -14.21 4.44 -0.85
N VAL A 180 -14.64 3.73 -1.89
CA VAL A 180 -13.78 2.93 -2.76
C VAL A 180 -13.94 3.44 -4.19
N GLU A 181 -12.84 3.87 -4.82
CA GLU A 181 -12.80 4.24 -6.25
C GLU A 181 -12.49 3.00 -7.08
N LEU A 182 -13.29 2.75 -8.11
CA LEU A 182 -12.96 1.81 -9.18
C LEU A 182 -12.62 2.60 -10.44
N LEU A 183 -11.55 2.22 -11.13
CA LEU A 183 -11.09 2.88 -12.34
C LEU A 183 -10.57 1.88 -13.39
N ASP A 184 -10.83 2.16 -14.67
CA ASP A 184 -10.24 1.41 -15.79
C ASP A 184 -8.73 1.67 -15.86
N ALA A 185 -7.92 0.66 -15.55
CA ALA A 185 -6.45 0.77 -15.51
C ALA A 185 -5.72 -0.56 -15.76
#